data_AF-A0A0Q9D8G7-F1
#
_entry.id   AF-A0A0Q9D8G7-F1
#
_cell.length_a   1.000
_cell.length_b   1.000
_cell.length_c   1.000
_cell.angle_alpha   90.00
_cell.angle_beta   90.00
_cell.angle_gamma   90.00
#
_symmetry.space_group_name_H-M   'P 1'
#
loop_
_entity.id
_entity.type
_entity.pdbx_description
1 polymer ?
#
loop_
_entity_poly.entity_id
_entity_poly.type
_entity_poly.pdbx_seq_one_letter_code
_entity_poly.pdbx_strand_id
1 'polypeptide(L)'
;MRYTHPALLDHLASAYVLGTLGGGARRRFERLLRDRSDVQLLVAQWEGRLGMLASSVPVQQPPQRVWAAIEARTRPRDVKAAATQGGWAGALWRRNGVLQGFAGVALGVIGTVALVVAVPTLFVSSDQVALRAGDKLPQAYVGLLTDAAGNGKVLVSSLRHGRTLTVKVIGPITLPATPATVAGAAPELVLWAVPVDGAPFVLGTVPVAGSAVSVLPDTSEKLLLKVSKLMVTLETSATPQVPSSTVLFTGNCAKLW
;
A
#
# COMPACT_ATOMS: atom_id res chain seq x y z
N MET A 1 -13.75 -15.93 -25.28
CA MET A 1 -12.99 -16.24 -24.04
C MET A 1 -13.68 -17.40 -23.33
N ARG A 2 -13.00 -18.54 -23.14
CA ARG A 2 -13.58 -19.75 -22.49
C ARG A 2 -13.44 -19.78 -20.95
N TYR A 3 -12.70 -18.83 -20.36
CA TYR A 3 -12.37 -18.78 -18.92
C TYR A 3 -13.21 -17.74 -18.14
N THR A 4 -14.39 -17.42 -18.64
CA THR A 4 -15.41 -16.59 -17.96
C THR A 4 -16.43 -17.43 -17.21
N HIS A 5 -16.48 -18.75 -17.46
CA HIS A 5 -17.40 -19.65 -16.78
C HIS A 5 -16.83 -20.09 -15.42
N PRO A 6 -17.48 -19.72 -14.30
CA PRO A 6 -16.97 -20.01 -12.96
C PRO A 6 -16.86 -21.51 -12.68
N ALA A 7 -17.80 -22.33 -13.17
CA ALA A 7 -17.77 -23.78 -12.99
C ALA A 7 -16.55 -24.45 -13.65
N LEU A 8 -16.11 -23.95 -14.81
CA LEU A 8 -14.90 -24.46 -15.47
C LEU A 8 -13.64 -24.10 -14.68
N LEU A 9 -13.58 -22.88 -14.14
CA LEU A 9 -12.44 -22.43 -13.33
C LEU A 9 -12.33 -23.23 -12.03
N ASP A 10 -13.45 -23.51 -11.37
CA ASP A 10 -13.48 -24.32 -10.15
C ASP A 10 -12.97 -25.75 -10.41
N HIS A 11 -13.41 -26.39 -11.50
CA HIS A 11 -12.91 -27.73 -11.88
C HIS A 11 -11.43 -27.71 -12.29
N LEU A 12 -10.97 -26.66 -12.98
CA LEU A 12 -9.55 -26.54 -13.33
C LEU A 12 -8.68 -26.30 -12.09
N ALA A 13 -9.17 -25.51 -11.12
CA ALA A 13 -8.49 -25.28 -9.85
C ALA A 13 -8.39 -26.58 -9.02
N SER A 14 -9.48 -27.35 -8.90
CA SER A 14 -9.47 -28.63 -8.18
C SER A 14 -8.49 -29.63 -8.81
N ALA A 15 -8.52 -29.78 -10.14
CA ALA A 15 -7.60 -30.66 -10.86
C ALA A 15 -6.14 -30.19 -10.78
N TYR A 16 -5.90 -28.87 -10.72
CA TYR A 16 -4.56 -28.32 -10.52
C TYR A 16 -4.02 -28.65 -9.13
N VAL A 17 -4.81 -28.42 -8.08
CA VAL A 17 -4.39 -28.68 -6.68
C VAL A 17 -4.19 -30.17 -6.43
N LEU A 18 -5.05 -31.03 -6.99
CA LEU A 18 -4.88 -32.49 -6.93
C LEU A 18 -3.68 -33.01 -7.76
N GLY A 19 -3.04 -32.15 -8.56
CA GLY A 19 -1.92 -32.51 -9.41
C GLY A 19 -2.30 -33.34 -10.64
N THR A 20 -3.60 -33.49 -10.95
CA THR A 20 -4.10 -34.26 -12.10
C THR A 20 -4.10 -33.44 -13.40
N LEU A 21 -3.91 -32.12 -13.31
CA LEU A 21 -3.83 -31.24 -14.49
C LEU A 21 -2.50 -31.42 -15.22
N GLY A 22 -2.55 -31.98 -16.43
CA GLY A 22 -1.38 -32.31 -17.24
C GLY A 22 -1.02 -31.31 -18.35
N GLY A 23 0.25 -31.33 -18.74
CA GLY A 23 0.74 -30.80 -20.02
C GLY A 23 0.35 -29.34 -20.33
N GLY A 24 -0.21 -29.13 -21.52
CA GLY A 24 -0.58 -27.80 -22.01
C GLY A 24 -1.73 -27.14 -21.23
N ALA A 25 -2.62 -27.94 -20.61
CA ALA A 25 -3.69 -27.41 -19.77
C ALA A 25 -3.11 -26.76 -18.50
N ARG A 26 -2.13 -27.43 -17.86
CA ARG A 26 -1.41 -26.89 -16.70
C ARG A 26 -0.70 -25.59 -17.02
N ARG A 27 0.08 -25.52 -18.10
CA ARG A 27 0.78 -24.28 -18.50
C ARG A 27 -0.16 -23.12 -18.81
N ARG A 28 -1.37 -23.40 -19.32
CA ARG A 28 -2.39 -22.37 -19.55
C ARG A 28 -3.00 -21.90 -18.24
N PHE A 29 -3.31 -22.83 -17.33
CA PHE A 29 -3.86 -22.51 -16.02
C PHE A 29 -2.85 -21.75 -15.16
N GLU A 30 -1.56 -22.11 -15.19
CA GLU A 30 -0.50 -21.39 -14.49
C GLU A 30 -0.31 -19.95 -14.99
N ARG A 31 -0.57 -19.69 -16.28
CA ARG A 31 -0.62 -18.31 -16.79
C ARG A 31 -1.82 -17.55 -16.21
N LEU A 32 -3.00 -18.16 -16.22
CA LEU A 32 -4.19 -17.56 -15.60
C LEU A 32 -3.97 -17.28 -14.10
N LEU A 33 -3.29 -18.18 -13.39
CA LEU A 33 -2.99 -18.05 -11.96
C LEU A 33 -2.07 -16.84 -11.68
N ARG A 34 -1.16 -16.49 -12.58
CA ARG A 34 -0.28 -15.31 -12.42
C ARG A 34 -1.05 -14.00 -12.55
N ASP A 35 -2.00 -13.95 -13.48
CA ASP A 35 -2.61 -12.69 -13.91
C ASP A 35 -3.96 -12.40 -13.22
N ARG A 36 -4.59 -13.40 -12.59
CA ARG A 36 -5.96 -13.30 -12.06
C ARG A 36 -6.08 -13.70 -10.59
N SER A 37 -6.58 -12.77 -9.77
CA SER A 37 -6.80 -12.98 -8.34
C SER A 37 -7.94 -13.94 -8.01
N ASP A 38 -9.01 -13.97 -8.83
CA ASP A 38 -10.13 -14.89 -8.62
C ASP A 38 -9.71 -16.36 -8.79
N VAL A 39 -8.79 -16.63 -9.72
CA VAL A 39 -8.18 -17.96 -9.90
C VAL A 39 -7.27 -18.32 -8.72
N GLN A 40 -6.50 -17.36 -8.19
CA GLN A 40 -5.66 -17.56 -7.00
C GLN A 40 -6.50 -17.92 -5.77
N LEU A 41 -7.64 -17.25 -5.57
CA LEU A 41 -8.55 -17.53 -4.47
C LEU A 41 -9.16 -18.94 -4.57
N LEU A 42 -9.56 -19.37 -5.77
CA LEU A 42 -10.09 -20.73 -5.98
C LEU A 42 -9.04 -21.80 -5.66
N VAL A 43 -7.79 -21.60 -6.08
CA VAL A 43 -6.68 -22.51 -5.75
C VAL A 43 -6.44 -22.57 -4.24
N ALA A 44 -6.34 -21.42 -3.57
CA ALA A 44 -6.17 -21.36 -2.12
C ALA A 44 -7.33 -22.05 -1.37
N GLN A 45 -8.56 -21.91 -1.85
CA GLN A 45 -9.72 -22.58 -1.26
C GLN A 45 -9.66 -24.10 -1.41
N TRP A 46 -9.21 -24.60 -2.57
CA TRP A 46 -9.02 -26.03 -2.80
C TRP A 46 -7.84 -26.59 -2.01
N GLU A 47 -6.73 -25.85 -1.90
CA GLU A 47 -5.59 -26.20 -1.04
C GLU A 47 -5.99 -26.29 0.43
N GLY A 48 -6.78 -25.34 0.93
CA GLY A 48 -7.30 -25.39 2.31
C GLY A 48 -8.21 -26.60 2.54
N ARG A 49 -9.13 -26.89 1.61
CA ARG A 49 -10.03 -28.05 1.69
C ARG A 49 -9.26 -29.38 1.71
N LEU A 50 -8.29 -29.54 0.82
CA LEU A 50 -7.50 -30.77 0.69
C LEU A 50 -6.41 -30.89 1.77
N GLY A 51 -5.88 -29.77 2.23
CA GLY A 51 -4.90 -29.72 3.32
C GLY A 51 -5.42 -30.29 4.63
N MET A 52 -6.73 -30.17 4.91
CA MET A 52 -7.34 -30.83 6.07
C MET A 52 -7.19 -32.36 6.03
N LEU A 53 -7.22 -32.97 4.84
CA LEU A 53 -7.03 -34.42 4.71
C LEU A 53 -5.60 -34.85 5.10
N ALA A 54 -4.60 -33.98 4.89
CA ALA A 54 -3.22 -34.27 5.28
C ALA A 54 -3.04 -34.43 6.80
N SER A 55 -3.92 -33.83 7.61
CA SER A 55 -3.89 -34.00 9.07
C SER A 55 -4.17 -35.43 9.54
N SER A 56 -4.85 -36.23 8.71
CA SER A 56 -5.15 -37.64 8.98
C SER A 56 -4.00 -38.60 8.64
N VAL A 57 -2.95 -38.10 7.98
CA VAL A 57 -1.81 -38.92 7.55
C VAL A 57 -0.81 -39.04 8.71
N PRO A 58 -0.46 -40.26 9.15
CA PRO A 58 0.54 -40.46 10.19
C PRO A 58 1.90 -39.86 9.80
N VAL A 59 2.57 -39.23 10.76
CA VAL A 59 3.92 -38.69 10.55
C VAL A 59 4.89 -39.83 10.25
N GLN A 60 5.49 -39.80 9.07
CA GLN A 60 6.56 -40.71 8.69
C GLN A 60 7.89 -39.97 8.69
N GLN A 61 8.86 -40.49 9.45
CA GLN A 61 10.18 -39.88 9.52
C GLN A 61 11.00 -40.22 8.27
N PRO A 62 11.41 -39.23 7.44
CA PRO A 62 12.20 -39.50 6.26
C PRO A 62 13.60 -40.02 6.62
N PRO A 63 14.18 -40.95 5.85
CA PRO A 63 15.55 -41.39 6.07
C PRO A 63 16.56 -40.23 6.01
N GLN A 64 17.57 -40.23 6.89
CA GLN A 64 18.56 -39.15 6.99
C GLN A 64 19.31 -38.87 5.68
N ARG A 65 19.51 -39.90 4.83
CA ARG A 65 20.10 -39.75 3.50
C ARG A 65 19.34 -38.76 2.59
N VAL A 66 18.02 -38.67 2.73
CA VAL A 66 17.18 -37.75 1.94
C VAL A 66 17.43 -36.32 2.38
N TRP A 67 17.52 -36.08 3.69
CA TRP A 67 17.87 -34.78 4.24
C TRP A 67 19.26 -34.33 3.80
N ALA A 68 20.26 -35.21 3.87
CA ALA A 68 21.61 -34.92 3.37
C ALA A 68 21.63 -34.60 1.87
N ALA A 69 20.82 -35.30 1.06
CA ALA A 69 20.71 -35.04 -0.38
C ALA A 69 20.03 -33.71 -0.70
N ILE A 70 19.01 -33.32 0.07
CA ILE A 70 18.37 -32.00 -0.04
C ILE A 70 19.37 -30.92 0.33
N GLU A 71 20.05 -31.06 1.46
CA GLU A 71 21.05 -30.09 1.91
C GLU A 71 22.16 -29.90 0.87
N ALA A 72 22.67 -30.99 0.29
CA ALA A 72 23.69 -30.92 -0.76
C ALA A 72 23.21 -30.21 -2.05
N ARG A 73 21.91 -30.26 -2.38
CA ARG A 73 21.33 -29.62 -3.57
C ARG A 73 20.90 -28.18 -3.34
N THR A 74 20.46 -27.86 -2.13
CA THR A 74 19.97 -26.52 -1.77
C THR A 74 21.07 -25.64 -1.19
N ARG A 75 22.21 -26.22 -0.78
CA ARG A 75 23.40 -25.44 -0.43
C ARG A 75 23.77 -24.52 -1.60
N PRO A 76 23.88 -23.20 -1.37
CA PRO A 76 24.42 -22.29 -2.35
C PRO A 76 25.78 -22.81 -2.80
N ARG A 77 25.99 -22.98 -4.12
CA ARG A 77 27.32 -23.31 -4.62
C ARG A 77 28.24 -22.17 -4.26
N ASP A 78 29.23 -22.44 -3.41
CA ASP A 78 30.36 -21.54 -3.22
C ASP A 78 31.04 -21.34 -4.58
N VAL A 79 30.77 -20.19 -5.21
CA VAL A 79 31.36 -19.75 -6.48
C VAL A 79 32.89 -19.68 -6.40
N LYS A 80 33.46 -19.81 -5.20
CA LYS A 80 34.88 -19.80 -4.89
C LYS A 80 35.62 -21.09 -5.28
N ALA A 81 34.95 -22.24 -5.35
CA ALA A 81 35.62 -23.54 -5.52
C ALA A 81 35.84 -23.97 -6.99
N ALA A 82 35.22 -23.30 -7.97
CA ALA A 82 35.29 -23.70 -9.38
C ALA A 82 36.50 -23.12 -10.17
N ALA A 83 37.42 -22.40 -9.52
CA ALA A 83 38.45 -21.61 -10.20
C ALA A 83 39.89 -22.14 -10.08
N THR A 84 40.10 -23.45 -9.92
CA THR A 84 41.45 -24.05 -9.80
C THR A 84 42.01 -24.68 -11.08
N GLN A 85 41.37 -24.50 -12.24
CA GLN A 85 41.93 -24.97 -13.52
C GLN A 85 41.97 -23.86 -14.57
N GLY A 86 43.01 -23.02 -14.50
CA GLY A 86 43.29 -22.01 -15.51
C GLY A 86 44.66 -21.39 -15.25
N GLY A 87 45.66 -21.83 -16.03
CA GLY A 87 47.08 -21.50 -15.88
C GLY A 87 47.40 -20.02 -15.87
N TRP A 88 48.67 -19.71 -15.59
CA TRP A 88 49.30 -18.40 -15.36
C TRP A 88 48.78 -17.20 -16.19
N ALA A 89 48.28 -17.44 -17.41
CA ALA A 89 47.58 -16.43 -18.23
C ALA A 89 46.30 -15.85 -17.57
N GLY A 90 45.53 -16.65 -16.82
CA GLY A 90 44.35 -16.20 -16.08
C GLY A 90 44.67 -15.39 -14.82
N ALA A 91 45.89 -15.51 -14.29
CA ALA A 91 46.34 -14.73 -13.13
C ALA A 91 46.69 -13.28 -13.52
N LEU A 92 47.24 -13.08 -14.72
CA LEU A 92 47.59 -11.73 -15.22
C LEU A 92 46.33 -10.91 -15.57
N TRP A 93 45.33 -11.53 -16.20
CA TRP A 93 44.07 -10.85 -16.56
C TRP A 93 43.22 -10.46 -15.34
N ARG A 94 43.24 -11.27 -14.27
CA ARG A 94 42.56 -10.94 -13.01
C ARG A 94 43.20 -9.77 -12.26
N ARG A 95 44.50 -9.52 -12.41
CA ARG A 95 45.17 -8.45 -11.65
C ARG A 95 44.71 -7.04 -12.07
N ASN A 96 44.34 -6.85 -13.33
CA ASN A 96 43.87 -5.56 -13.84
C ASN A 96 42.33 -5.45 -13.94
N GLY A 97 41.61 -6.55 -14.14
CA GLY A 97 40.13 -6.53 -14.22
C GLY A 97 39.42 -6.52 -12.86
N VAL A 98 40.03 -7.08 -11.81
CA VAL A 98 39.41 -7.18 -10.48
C VAL A 98 39.42 -5.83 -9.76
N LEU A 99 40.46 -4.99 -9.93
CA LEU A 99 40.47 -3.65 -9.35
C LEU A 99 39.40 -2.74 -9.95
N GLN A 100 39.12 -2.84 -11.25
CA GLN A 100 38.09 -2.03 -11.92
C GLN A 100 36.67 -2.55 -11.68
N GLY A 101 36.48 -3.87 -11.51
CA GLY A 101 35.19 -4.48 -11.19
C GLY A 101 34.71 -4.22 -9.75
N PHE A 102 35.60 -4.31 -8.76
CA PHE A 102 35.24 -4.02 -7.36
C PHE A 102 35.03 -2.52 -7.11
N ALA A 103 35.78 -1.64 -7.77
CA ALA A 103 35.56 -0.19 -7.68
C ALA A 103 34.19 0.22 -8.24
N GLY A 104 33.75 -0.38 -9.35
CA GLY A 104 32.43 -0.12 -9.95
C GLY A 104 31.27 -0.60 -9.08
N VAL A 105 31.37 -1.80 -8.49
CA VAL A 105 30.33 -2.33 -7.59
C VAL A 105 30.30 -1.57 -6.26
N ALA A 106 31.46 -1.23 -5.69
CA ALA A 106 31.53 -0.43 -4.46
C ALA A 106 30.97 0.98 -4.68
N LEU A 107 31.30 1.64 -5.80
CA LEU A 107 30.71 2.94 -6.16
C LEU A 107 29.20 2.84 -6.45
N GLY A 108 28.73 1.74 -7.04
CA GLY A 108 27.31 1.49 -7.26
C GLY A 108 26.53 1.28 -5.95
N VAL A 109 27.07 0.52 -5.01
CA VAL A 109 26.46 0.31 -3.67
C VAL A 109 26.51 1.60 -2.86
N ILE A 110 27.63 2.32 -2.85
CA ILE A 110 27.73 3.62 -2.17
C ILE A 110 26.78 4.64 -2.82
N GLY A 111 26.69 4.66 -4.15
CA GLY A 111 25.79 5.56 -4.88
C GLY A 111 24.31 5.27 -4.59
N THR A 112 23.91 4.01 -4.53
CA THR A 112 22.53 3.63 -4.17
C THR A 112 22.20 3.91 -2.71
N VAL A 113 23.12 3.61 -1.78
CA VAL A 113 22.94 3.97 -0.36
C VAL A 113 22.90 5.49 -0.17
N ALA A 114 23.79 6.24 -0.81
CA ALA A 114 23.80 7.69 -0.77
C ALA A 114 22.52 8.29 -1.37
N LEU A 115 22.00 7.72 -2.46
CA LEU A 115 20.73 8.13 -3.05
C LEU A 115 19.55 7.89 -2.09
N VAL A 116 19.50 6.72 -1.44
CA VAL A 116 18.44 6.39 -0.47
C VAL A 116 18.53 7.27 0.77
N VAL A 117 19.73 7.62 1.23
CA VAL A 117 19.94 8.55 2.35
C VAL A 117 19.63 10.00 1.96
N ALA A 118 19.97 10.42 0.75
CA ALA A 118 19.75 11.78 0.27
C ALA A 118 18.30 12.04 -0.13
N VAL A 119 17.58 11.02 -0.62
CA VAL A 119 16.18 11.14 -1.08
C VAL A 119 15.31 10.01 -0.52
N PRO A 120 15.17 9.91 0.82
CA PRO A 120 14.42 8.82 1.46
C PRO A 120 12.93 8.87 1.12
N THR A 121 12.41 10.04 0.73
CA THR A 121 11.01 10.29 0.38
C THR A 121 10.55 9.56 -0.89
N LEU A 122 11.47 9.12 -1.77
CA LEU A 122 11.12 8.34 -2.96
C LEU A 122 10.86 6.86 -2.66
N PHE A 123 11.43 6.33 -1.57
CA PHE A 123 11.39 4.89 -1.26
C PHE A 123 10.59 4.58 0.00
N VAL A 124 10.47 5.55 0.91
CA VAL A 124 9.78 5.39 2.18
C VAL A 124 8.88 6.59 2.40
N SER A 125 7.58 6.40 2.19
CA SER A 125 6.58 7.38 2.63
C SER A 125 6.74 7.54 4.15
N SER A 126 6.87 8.77 4.63
CA SER A 126 6.99 9.13 6.05
C SER A 126 5.94 8.45 6.94
N ASP A 127 4.79 8.16 6.34
CA ASP A 127 3.66 7.47 6.95
C ASP A 127 4.04 6.06 7.44
N GLN A 128 4.92 5.34 6.72
CA GLN A 128 5.35 3.99 7.09
C GLN A 128 6.44 3.97 8.16
N VAL A 129 7.30 4.99 8.24
CA VAL A 129 8.32 5.10 9.31
C VAL A 129 7.64 5.45 10.62
N ALA A 130 6.67 6.36 10.57
CA ALA A 130 5.86 6.75 11.72
C ALA A 130 5.06 5.57 12.30
N LEU A 131 4.59 4.65 11.46
CA LEU A 131 3.91 3.42 11.89
C LEU A 131 4.86 2.34 12.42
N ARG A 132 6.15 2.35 12.02
CA ARG A 132 7.15 1.35 12.47
C ARG A 132 7.92 1.75 13.72
N ALA A 133 7.97 3.04 14.06
CA ALA A 133 8.62 3.56 15.27
C ALA A 133 7.79 3.33 16.55
N GLY A 134 7.28 2.11 16.73
CA GLY A 134 6.39 1.68 17.79
C GLY A 134 6.83 2.18 19.18
N ASP A 135 5.90 2.88 19.83
CA ASP A 135 5.75 3.20 21.27
C ASP A 135 5.23 4.63 21.51
N LYS A 136 5.19 5.48 20.49
CA LYS A 136 4.53 6.79 20.54
C LYS A 136 3.58 6.95 19.36
N LEU A 137 2.34 7.36 19.63
CA LEU A 137 1.45 7.81 18.57
C LEU A 137 2.20 8.87 17.75
N PRO A 138 2.24 8.74 16.41
CA PRO A 138 3.02 9.66 15.61
C PRO A 138 2.43 11.06 15.74
N GLN A 139 3.32 12.07 15.81
CA GLN A 139 2.88 13.46 15.93
C GLN A 139 1.98 13.81 14.74
N ALA A 140 0.72 14.17 15.03
CA ALA A 140 -0.29 14.31 14.00
C ALA A 140 -1.29 15.42 14.34
N TYR A 141 -1.90 15.96 13.29
CA TYR A 141 -3.10 16.78 13.38
C TYR A 141 -4.30 15.86 13.20
N VAL A 142 -5.26 15.93 14.13
CA VAL A 142 -6.47 15.09 14.12
C VAL A 142 -7.69 15.97 14.35
N GLY A 143 -8.75 15.76 13.58
CA GLY A 143 -10.04 16.41 13.80
C GLY A 143 -11.18 15.43 13.64
N LEU A 144 -12.02 15.33 14.67
CA LEU A 144 -13.31 14.65 14.59
C LEU A 144 -14.38 15.70 14.32
N LEU A 145 -15.00 15.65 13.14
CA LEU A 145 -16.07 16.54 12.75
C LEU A 145 -17.41 15.89 13.06
N THR A 146 -18.24 16.62 13.78
CA THR A 146 -19.54 16.18 14.25
C THR A 146 -20.67 16.89 13.52
N ASP A 147 -21.84 16.25 13.46
CA ASP A 147 -23.09 16.91 13.08
C ASP A 147 -23.62 17.83 14.19
N ALA A 148 -24.74 18.51 13.93
CA ALA A 148 -25.40 19.39 14.90
C ALA A 148 -25.88 18.66 16.18
N ALA A 149 -26.03 17.33 16.13
CA ALA A 149 -26.39 16.50 17.28
C ALA A 149 -25.16 15.99 18.05
N GLY A 150 -23.95 16.32 17.61
CA GLY A 150 -22.69 15.90 18.24
C GLY A 150 -22.20 14.51 17.83
N ASN A 151 -22.83 13.86 16.85
CA ASN A 151 -22.38 12.56 16.37
C ASN A 151 -21.16 12.75 15.46
N GLY A 152 -20.08 12.02 15.70
CA GLY A 152 -18.91 12.00 14.82
C GLY A 152 -19.24 11.41 13.45
N LYS A 153 -19.02 12.19 12.38
CA LYS A 153 -19.31 11.81 10.99
C LYS A 153 -18.07 11.73 10.12
N VAL A 154 -17.06 12.55 10.39
CA VAL A 154 -15.82 12.56 9.61
C VAL A 154 -14.63 12.65 10.55
N LEU A 155 -13.67 11.74 10.38
CA LEU A 155 -12.37 11.78 11.04
C LEU A 155 -11.32 12.21 10.03
N VAL A 156 -10.55 13.23 10.38
CA VAL A 156 -9.44 13.74 9.58
C VAL A 156 -8.16 13.50 10.36
N SER A 157 -7.13 12.99 9.69
CA SER A 157 -5.81 12.79 10.28
C SER A 157 -4.71 13.10 9.27
N SER A 158 -3.66 13.80 9.73
CA SER A 158 -2.47 14.08 8.93
C SER A 158 -1.23 14.12 9.80
N LEU A 159 -0.13 13.50 9.36
CA LEU A 159 1.13 13.53 10.10
C LEU A 159 1.73 14.93 10.10
N ARG A 160 2.35 15.34 11.21
CA ARG A 160 2.89 16.70 11.42
C ARG A 160 3.76 17.18 10.26
N HIS A 161 4.72 16.37 9.83
CA HIS A 161 5.62 16.69 8.72
C HIS A 161 5.20 16.02 7.39
N GLY A 162 4.07 15.32 7.39
CA GLY A 162 3.49 14.70 6.20
C GLY A 162 2.81 15.73 5.30
N ARG A 163 2.61 15.33 4.03
CA ARG A 163 1.89 16.11 3.00
C ARG A 163 0.60 15.40 2.56
N THR A 164 0.17 14.40 3.32
CA THR A 164 -0.98 13.55 3.03
C THR A 164 -1.99 13.68 4.14
N LEU A 165 -3.20 14.11 3.79
CA LEU A 165 -4.32 14.23 4.71
C LEU A 165 -5.30 13.10 4.43
N THR A 166 -5.57 12.26 5.43
CA THR A 166 -6.52 11.16 5.33
C THR A 166 -7.85 11.59 5.91
N VAL A 167 -8.93 11.36 5.17
CA VAL A 167 -10.31 11.59 5.57
C VAL A 167 -11.02 10.26 5.63
N LYS A 168 -11.64 9.95 6.77
CA LYS A 168 -12.43 8.74 6.98
C LYS A 168 -13.83 9.10 7.42
N VAL A 169 -14.82 8.57 6.72
CA VAL A 169 -16.23 8.81 6.97
C VAL A 169 -16.77 7.75 7.94
N ILE A 170 -17.48 8.20 8.98
CA ILE A 170 -18.07 7.37 10.04
C ILE A 170 -19.57 7.23 9.74
N GLY A 171 -19.91 6.17 8.99
CA GLY A 171 -21.25 5.91 8.48
C GLY A 171 -21.59 6.74 7.24
N PRO A 172 -22.42 6.24 6.32
CA PRO A 172 -22.72 6.94 5.08
C PRO A 172 -23.35 8.32 5.35
N ILE A 173 -22.85 9.35 4.66
CA ILE A 173 -23.39 10.71 4.70
C ILE A 173 -24.51 10.81 3.68
N THR A 174 -25.71 11.13 4.16
CA THR A 174 -26.82 11.52 3.28
C THR A 174 -26.69 13.01 2.97
N LEU A 175 -26.55 13.34 1.70
CA LEU A 175 -26.52 14.74 1.26
C LEU A 175 -27.93 15.35 1.41
N PRO A 176 -28.06 16.56 1.97
CA PRO A 176 -29.35 17.25 1.94
C PRO A 176 -29.76 17.52 0.50
N ALA A 177 -31.05 17.40 0.20
CA ALA A 177 -31.59 17.74 -1.11
C ALA A 177 -31.36 19.23 -1.37
N THR A 178 -30.40 19.56 -2.23
CA THR A 178 -30.18 20.93 -2.69
C THR A 178 -31.32 21.33 -3.63
N PRO A 179 -31.91 22.54 -3.49
CA PRO A 179 -32.76 23.07 -4.54
C PRO A 179 -31.95 23.15 -5.84
N ALA A 180 -32.58 22.77 -6.95
CA ALA A 180 -31.98 22.53 -8.25
C ALA A 180 -30.79 23.47 -8.57
N THR A 181 -29.64 22.87 -8.83
CA THR A 181 -28.40 23.53 -9.25
C THR A 181 -28.64 24.53 -10.37
N VAL A 182 -28.29 25.80 -10.13
CA VAL A 182 -27.84 26.69 -11.20
C VAL A 182 -26.46 26.16 -11.61
N ALA A 183 -26.36 25.64 -12.84
CA ALA A 183 -25.16 25.07 -13.46
C ALA A 183 -24.71 23.66 -13.01
N GLY A 184 -25.42 22.62 -13.46
CA GLY A 184 -24.88 21.38 -14.05
C GLY A 184 -23.81 20.52 -13.35
N ALA A 185 -23.30 20.89 -12.18
CA ALA A 185 -22.27 20.16 -11.45
C ALA A 185 -22.88 19.41 -10.26
N ALA A 186 -22.46 18.16 -10.06
CA ALA A 186 -22.88 17.37 -8.91
C ALA A 186 -22.37 18.01 -7.61
N PRO A 187 -23.20 18.09 -6.55
CA PRO A 187 -22.77 18.66 -5.29
C PRO A 187 -21.67 17.78 -4.67
N GLU A 188 -20.57 18.40 -4.25
CA GLU A 188 -19.41 17.74 -3.67
C GLU A 188 -19.15 18.22 -2.25
N LEU A 189 -18.73 17.31 -1.37
CA LEU A 189 -18.35 17.66 0.00
C LEU A 189 -16.90 18.12 0.01
N VAL A 190 -16.65 19.31 0.54
CA VAL A 190 -15.31 19.90 0.60
C VAL A 190 -14.90 20.12 2.04
N LEU A 191 -13.70 19.65 2.39
CA LEU A 191 -13.07 19.85 3.69
C LEU A 191 -12.27 21.15 3.68
N TRP A 192 -12.54 21.99 4.67
CA TRP A 192 -11.87 23.26 4.87
C TRP A 192 -11.11 23.29 6.19
N ALA A 193 -9.95 23.94 6.16
CA ALA A 193 -9.25 24.41 7.33
C ALA A 193 -9.69 25.84 7.66
N VAL A 194 -9.97 26.10 8.94
CA VAL A 194 -10.34 27.43 9.46
C VAL A 194 -9.25 27.89 10.44
N PRO A 195 -8.36 28.80 10.00
CA PRO A 195 -7.38 29.44 10.86
C PRO A 195 -8.01 30.23 12.00
N VAL A 196 -7.26 30.46 13.09
CA VAL A 196 -7.63 31.46 14.11
C VAL A 196 -7.66 32.86 13.47
N ASP A 197 -6.63 33.18 12.70
CA ASP A 197 -6.45 34.47 12.02
C ASP A 197 -6.21 34.23 10.52
N GLY A 198 -7.27 34.22 9.71
CA GLY A 198 -7.18 34.07 8.27
C GLY A 198 -8.45 33.56 7.59
N ALA A 199 -8.45 33.61 6.25
CA ALA A 199 -9.54 33.05 5.46
C ALA A 199 -9.49 31.51 5.47
N PRO A 200 -10.66 30.82 5.47
CA PRO A 200 -10.71 29.38 5.28
C PRO A 200 -10.09 28.96 3.95
N PHE A 201 -9.45 27.79 3.92
CA PHE A 201 -8.86 27.24 2.71
C PHE A 201 -9.15 25.74 2.57
N VAL A 202 -9.17 25.27 1.32
CA VAL A 202 -9.52 23.87 0.99
C VAL A 202 -8.37 22.93 1.36
N LEU A 203 -8.71 21.83 2.05
CA LEU A 203 -7.79 20.72 2.34
C LEU A 203 -7.99 19.53 1.39
N GLY A 204 -9.20 19.39 0.84
CA GLY A 204 -9.53 18.31 -0.08
C GLY A 204 -11.02 18.00 -0.11
N THR A 205 -11.39 16.94 -0.81
CA THR A 205 -12.79 16.50 -0.96
C THR A 205 -13.09 15.34 -0.03
N VAL A 206 -14.34 15.25 0.41
CA VAL A 206 -14.81 14.23 1.37
C VAL A 206 -15.74 13.28 0.63
N PRO A 207 -15.48 11.97 0.64
CA PRO A 207 -16.41 11.02 0.04
C PRO A 207 -17.69 10.93 0.89
N VAL A 208 -18.80 10.48 0.30
CA VAL A 208 -20.03 10.22 1.07
C VAL A 208 -19.93 8.96 1.96
N ALA A 209 -18.96 8.08 1.70
CA ALA A 209 -18.67 6.89 2.49
C ALA A 209 -17.21 6.44 2.30
N GLY A 210 -16.66 5.70 3.27
CA GLY A 210 -15.33 5.10 3.16
C GLY A 210 -14.20 6.05 3.56
N SER A 211 -13.13 6.11 2.77
CA SER A 211 -11.96 6.93 3.06
C SER A 211 -11.38 7.55 1.79
N ALA A 212 -10.81 8.74 1.93
CA ALA A 212 -10.11 9.45 0.87
C ALA A 212 -8.77 9.97 1.40
N VAL A 213 -7.83 10.20 0.49
CA VAL A 213 -6.54 10.82 0.78
C VAL A 213 -6.39 12.04 -0.10
N SER A 214 -6.04 13.17 0.51
CA SER A 214 -5.78 14.43 -0.17
C SER A 214 -4.31 14.81 -0.04
N VAL A 215 -3.70 15.25 -1.14
CA VAL A 215 -2.32 15.71 -1.17
C VAL A 215 -2.29 17.21 -0.89
N LEU A 216 -1.54 17.60 0.13
CA LEU A 216 -1.42 18.99 0.56
C LEU A 216 -0.30 19.73 -0.22
N PRO A 217 -0.49 21.04 -0.48
CA PRO A 217 0.49 21.86 -1.19
C PRO A 217 1.79 22.10 -0.41
N ASP A 218 1.74 21.97 0.93
CA ASP A 218 2.91 21.99 1.81
C ASP A 218 2.70 21.01 2.98
N THR A 219 3.65 20.93 3.89
CA THR A 219 3.57 20.11 5.11
C THR A 219 2.40 20.52 6.00
N SER A 220 1.83 19.52 6.69
CA SER A 220 0.72 19.73 7.62
C SER A 220 1.07 20.70 8.73
N GLU A 221 2.31 20.73 9.21
CA GLU A 221 2.78 21.72 10.18
C GLU A 221 2.59 23.15 9.66
N LYS A 222 3.05 23.46 8.45
CA LYS A 222 2.93 24.83 7.93
C LYS A 222 1.48 25.23 7.69
N LEU A 223 0.65 24.30 7.23
CA LEU A 223 -0.75 24.58 6.89
C LEU A 223 -1.68 24.58 8.10
N LEU A 224 -1.53 23.61 9.00
CA LEU A 224 -2.48 23.31 10.07
C LEU A 224 -2.07 23.86 11.45
N LEU A 225 -0.83 24.35 11.64
CA LEU A 225 -0.36 24.85 12.94
C LEU A 225 -1.23 25.98 13.51
N LYS A 226 -1.77 26.85 12.64
CA LYS A 226 -2.65 27.98 13.00
C LYS A 226 -4.15 27.68 12.83
N VAL A 227 -4.49 26.45 12.47
CA VAL A 227 -5.87 26.01 12.23
C VAL A 227 -6.50 25.58 13.55
N SER A 228 -7.63 26.19 13.90
CA SER A 228 -8.36 25.88 15.13
C SER A 228 -9.54 24.94 14.87
N LYS A 229 -10.19 25.10 13.71
CA LYS A 229 -11.36 24.32 13.33
C LYS A 229 -11.24 23.75 11.93
N LEU A 230 -11.88 22.62 11.73
CA LEU A 230 -12.15 22.01 10.44
C LEU A 230 -13.65 22.03 10.19
N MET A 231 -14.05 22.15 8.94
CA MET A 231 -15.45 22.06 8.55
C MET A 231 -15.63 21.38 7.20
N VAL A 232 -16.78 20.73 7.02
CA VAL A 232 -17.21 20.20 5.73
C VAL A 232 -18.42 21.00 5.26
N THR A 233 -18.33 21.52 4.03
CA THR A 233 -19.45 22.18 3.35
C THR A 233 -19.88 21.39 2.13
N LEU A 234 -21.12 21.63 1.71
CA LEU A 234 -21.63 21.16 0.42
C LEU A 234 -21.40 22.25 -0.63
N GLU A 235 -20.54 21.97 -1.59
CA GLU A 235 -20.15 22.89 -2.65
C GLU A 235 -20.79 22.47 -3.98
N THR A 236 -21.20 23.46 -4.77
CA THR A 236 -21.74 23.24 -6.13
C THR A 236 -20.76 23.67 -7.22
N SER A 237 -19.58 24.17 -6.83
CA SER A 237 -18.50 24.57 -7.74
C SER A 237 -17.36 23.56 -7.64
N ALA A 238 -16.73 23.23 -8.77
CA ALA A 238 -15.58 22.32 -8.82
C ALA A 238 -14.32 22.90 -8.17
N THR A 239 -14.22 24.23 -8.03
CA THR A 239 -13.07 24.93 -7.42
C THR A 239 -13.55 26.05 -6.51
N PRO A 240 -14.12 25.72 -5.34
CA PRO A 240 -14.65 26.72 -4.42
C PRO A 240 -13.48 27.49 -3.78
N GLN A 241 -13.57 28.82 -3.78
CA GLN A 241 -12.59 29.69 -3.12
C GLN A 241 -13.04 30.13 -1.72
N VAL A 242 -14.35 30.20 -1.51
CA VAL A 242 -14.98 30.60 -0.25
C VAL A 242 -15.95 29.48 0.14
N PRO A 243 -16.01 29.09 1.41
CA PRO A 243 -16.96 28.08 1.87
C PRO A 243 -18.41 28.52 1.63
N SER A 244 -19.23 27.59 1.15
CA SER A 244 -20.68 27.70 1.10
C SER A 244 -21.26 27.94 2.51
N SER A 245 -22.41 28.60 2.57
CA SER A 245 -23.17 28.79 3.81
C SER A 245 -23.71 27.47 4.39
N THR A 246 -23.71 26.39 3.59
CA THR A 246 -24.21 25.07 4.01
C THR A 246 -23.09 24.26 4.66
N VAL A 247 -22.84 24.52 5.94
CA VAL A 247 -21.90 23.75 6.77
C VAL A 247 -22.61 22.52 7.33
N LEU A 248 -22.09 21.32 7.03
CA LEU A 248 -22.68 20.05 7.48
C LEU A 248 -22.04 19.53 8.75
N PHE A 249 -20.71 19.58 8.82
CA PHE A 249 -19.94 19.04 9.93
C PHE A 249 -18.86 20.02 10.35
N THR A 250 -18.62 20.13 11.65
CA THR A 250 -17.53 20.95 12.20
C THR A 250 -16.82 20.22 13.31
N GLY A 251 -15.55 20.53 13.52
CA GLY A 251 -14.75 19.92 14.57
C GLY A 251 -13.51 20.74 14.87
N ASN A 252 -12.93 20.55 16.04
CA ASN A 252 -11.64 21.17 16.38
C ASN A 252 -10.51 20.45 15.64
N CYS A 253 -9.49 21.21 15.25
CA CYS A 253 -8.22 20.66 14.78
C CYS A 253 -7.30 20.49 15.98
N ALA A 254 -7.12 19.26 16.44
CA ALA A 254 -6.28 18.94 17.58
C ALA A 254 -4.86 18.58 17.16
N LYS A 255 -3.91 18.92 18.04
CA LYS A 255 -2.49 18.61 17.94
C LYS A 255 -2.20 17.42 18.84
N LEU A 256 -1.73 16.31 18.27
CA LEU A 256 -1.43 15.08 19.00
C LEU A 256 0.09 14.93 19.16
N TRP A 257 0.67 15.57 20.18
CA TRP A 257 2.07 15.40 20.61
C TRP A 257 2.35 16.08 21.96
#